data_AF-A0A2N1QD32-F1
#
_entry.id   AF-A0A2N1QD32-F1
#
_cell.length_a   1.000
_cell.length_b   1.000
_cell.length_c   1.000
_cell.angle_alpha   90.00
_cell.angle_beta   90.00
_cell.angle_gamma   90.00
#
_symmetry.space_group_name_H-M   'P 1'
#
loop_
_entity.id
_entity.type
_entity.pdbx_description
1 polymer ?
#
loop_
_entity_poly.entity_id
_entity_poly.type
_entity_poly.pdbx_seq_one_letter_code
_entity_poly.pdbx_strand_id
1 'polypeptide(L)' 'MEYSKKIKLLREKMFVSQKELAEILGVSFASVNRWETGKFEPTIKTKKKLHDLFTKYQI' A
#
# COMPACT_ATOMS: atom_id res chain seq x y z
N MET A 1 -9.59 -10.86 2.08
CA MET A 1 -9.57 -9.63 1.25
C MET A 1 -8.11 -9.32 0.97
N GLU A 2 -7.66 -9.46 -0.27
CA GLU A 2 -6.23 -9.41 -0.60
C GLU A 2 -5.62 -8.02 -0.37
N TYR A 3 -4.40 -7.97 0.15
CA TYR A 3 -3.64 -6.73 0.32
C TYR A 3 -3.52 -5.94 -0.99
N SER A 4 -3.46 -6.62 -2.12
CA SER A 4 -3.47 -6.02 -3.47
C SER A 4 -4.60 -5.00 -3.65
N LYS A 5 -5.84 -5.39 -3.33
CA LYS A 5 -7.03 -4.54 -3.46
C LYS A 5 -7.04 -3.41 -2.44
N LYS A 6 -6.69 -3.70 -1.18
CA LYS A 6 -6.68 -2.68 -0.11
C LYS A 6 -5.62 -1.60 -0.35
N ILE A 7 -4.43 -1.97 -0.82
CA ILE A 7 -3.35 -1.02 -1.13
C ILE A 7 -3.74 -0.13 -2.31
N LYS A 8 -4.31 -0.71 -3.37
CA LYS A 8 -4.81 0.06 -4.50
C LYS A 8 -5.91 1.04 -4.10
N LEU A 9 -6.88 0.57 -3.27
CA LEU A 9 -7.95 1.43 -2.74
C LEU A 9 -7.40 2.55 -1.87
N LEU A 10 -6.39 2.28 -1.04
CA LEU A 10 -5.72 3.28 -0.23
C LEU A 10 -5.07 4.35 -1.11
N ARG A 11 -4.33 3.92 -2.13
CA ARG A 11 -3.68 4.82 -3.09
C ARG A 11 -4.69 5.76 -3.76
N GLU A 12 -5.83 5.21 -4.20
CA GLU A 12 -6.91 5.97 -4.83
C GLU A 12 -7.58 6.93 -3.85
N LYS A 13 -7.87 6.51 -2.61
CA LYS A 13 -8.41 7.40 -1.56
C LYS A 13 -7.45 8.52 -1.16
N MET A 14 -6.15 8.29 -1.26
CA MET A 14 -5.11 9.28 -0.98
C MET A 14 -4.83 10.21 -2.16
N PHE A 15 -5.37 9.93 -3.36
CA PHE A 15 -5.07 10.65 -4.60
C PHE A 15 -3.57 10.72 -4.93
N VAL A 16 -2.85 9.62 -4.69
CA VAL A 16 -1.41 9.53 -4.96
C VAL A 16 -1.09 8.50 -6.03
N SER A 17 0.06 8.64 -6.67
CA SER A 17 0.65 7.64 -7.56
C SER A 17 1.26 6.48 -6.76
N GLN A 18 1.60 5.38 -7.44
CA GLN A 18 2.32 4.26 -6.81
C GLN A 18 3.70 4.69 -6.29
N LYS A 19 4.33 5.69 -6.94
CA LYS A 19 5.64 6.23 -6.55
C LYS A 19 5.53 7.03 -5.26
N GLU A 20 4.58 7.95 -5.18
CA GLU A 20 4.31 8.74 -3.98
C GLU A 20 3.88 7.86 -2.80
N LEU A 21 3.05 6.83 -3.04
CA LEU A 21 2.73 5.86 -1.99
C LEU A 21 3.98 5.11 -1.49
N ALA A 22 4.91 4.78 -2.40
CA ALA A 22 6.16 4.14 -2.02
C ALA A 22 7.04 5.07 -1.16
N GLU A 23 7.12 6.35 -1.52
CA GLU A 23 7.83 7.39 -0.75
C GLU A 23 7.22 7.55 0.66
N ILE A 24 5.88 7.63 0.77
CA ILE A 24 5.15 7.70 2.04
C ILE A 24 5.43 6.48 2.93
N LEU A 25 5.45 5.29 2.33
CA LEU A 25 5.71 4.03 3.05
C LEU A 25 7.21 3.79 3.32
N GLY A 26 8.10 4.56 2.69
CA GLY A 26 9.55 4.39 2.75
C GLY A 26 10.01 3.07 2.13
N VAL A 27 9.43 2.70 0.98
CA VAL A 27 9.74 1.48 0.23
C VAL A 27 10.02 1.81 -1.23
N SER A 28 10.51 0.82 -2.00
CA SER A 28 10.70 1.01 -3.44
C SER A 28 9.36 1.03 -4.19
N PHE A 29 9.30 1.78 -5.30
CA PHE A 29 8.18 1.72 -6.25
C PHE A 29 7.84 0.27 -6.66
N ALA A 30 8.87 -0.54 -6.93
CA ALA A 30 8.69 -1.94 -7.33
C ALA A 30 7.98 -2.77 -6.25
N SER A 31 8.15 -2.44 -4.96
CA SER A 31 7.43 -3.08 -3.86
C SER A 31 5.93 -2.80 -3.95
N VAL A 32 5.53 -1.54 -4.10
CA VAL A 32 4.11 -1.16 -4.25
C VAL A 32 3.49 -1.80 -5.49
N ASN A 33 4.20 -1.78 -6.63
CA ASN A 33 3.74 -2.42 -7.85
C ASN A 33 3.49 -3.92 -7.68
N ARG A 34 4.41 -4.65 -7.02
CA ARG A 34 4.26 -6.09 -6.75
C ARG A 34 3.10 -6.38 -5.81
N TRP A 35 2.81 -5.50 -4.85
CA TRP A 35 1.67 -5.65 -3.95
C TRP A 35 0.35 -5.43 -4.68
N GLU A 36 0.20 -4.35 -5.44
CA GLU A 36 -1.04 -4.06 -6.18
C GLU A 36 -1.33 -5.09 -7.28
N THR A 37 -0.28 -5.71 -7.85
CA THR A 37 -0.43 -6.81 -8.83
C THR A 37 -0.62 -8.18 -8.18
N GLY A 38 -0.60 -8.27 -6.85
CA GLY A 38 -0.76 -9.55 -6.12
C GLY A 38 0.43 -10.50 -6.23
N LYS A 39 1.54 -10.09 -6.85
CA LYS A 39 2.74 -10.92 -7.02
C LYS A 39 3.45 -11.18 -5.69
N PHE A 40 3.37 -10.24 -4.75
CA PHE A 40 3.97 -10.34 -3.42
C PHE A 40 3.08 -9.68 -2.37
N GLU A 41 3.26 -10.08 -1.12
CA GLU A 41 2.67 -9.39 0.02
C GLU A 41 3.66 -8.44 0.72
N PRO A 42 3.17 -7.41 1.44
CA PRO A 42 4.02 -6.56 2.26
C PRO A 42 4.62 -7.33 3.44
N THR A 43 5.80 -6.93 3.89
CA THR A 43 6.41 -7.46 5.12
C THR A 43 5.65 -7.02 6.36
N ILE A 44 5.84 -7.69 7.50
CA ILE A 44 5.19 -7.34 8.79
C ILE A 44 5.40 -5.86 9.15
N LYS A 45 6.62 -5.35 8.96
CA LYS A 45 6.95 -3.94 9.21
C LYS A 45 6.10 -2.99 8.36
N THR A 46 5.90 -3.30 7.08
CA THR A 46 5.06 -2.49 6.18
C THR A 46 3.58 -2.71 6.47
N LYS A 47 3.15 -3.93 6.80
CA LYS A 47 1.76 -4.22 7.20
C LYS A 47 1.33 -3.35 8.39
N LYS A 48 2.22 -3.08 9.35
CA LYS A 48 1.95 -2.14 10.45
C LYS A 48 1.69 -0.71 9.96
N LYS A 49 2.55 -0.17 9.10
CA LYS A 49 2.34 1.17 8.50
C LYS A 49 1.06 1.25 7.66
N LEU A 50 0.79 0.20 6.88
CA LEU A 50 -0.42 0.10 6.07
C LEU A 50 -1.67 0.02 6.94
N HIS A 51 -1.62 -0.67 8.08
CA HIS A 51 -2.73 -0.74 9.01
C HIS A 51 -3.11 0.64 9.57
N ASP A 52 -2.13 1.45 9.95
CA ASP A 52 -2.38 2.82 10.42
C ASP A 52 -3.07 3.66 9.32
N LEU A 53 -2.63 3.52 8.08
CA LEU A 53 -3.25 4.18 6.92
C LEU A 53 -4.64 3.62 6.61
N PHE A 54 -4.85 2.31 6.64
CA PHE A 54 -6.16 1.71 6.40
C PHE A 54 -7.19 2.16 7.45
N THR A 55 -6.78 2.24 8.71
CA THR A 55 -7.64 2.77 9.79
C THR A 55 -7.97 4.24 9.55
N LYS A 56 -6.97 5.06 9.17
CA LYS A 56 -7.16 6.49 8.87
C LYS A 56 -8.11 6.74 7.70
N TYR A 57 -8.03 5.92 6.66
CA TYR A 57 -8.83 6.08 5.43
C TYR A 57 -10.06 5.16 5.35
N GLN A 58 -10.38 4.43 6.43
CA GLN A 58 -11.52 3.51 6.53
C GLN A 58 -11.54 2.46 5.39
N ILE A 59 -10.54 1.55 5.38
CA ILE A 59 -10.30 0.50 4.35
C ILE A 59 -10.27 -0.91 4.94
#